data_AF-A0A2B9PJ77-F1
#
_entry.id   AF-A0A2B9PJ77-F1
#
_cell.length_a   1.000
_cell.length_b   1.000
_cell.length_c   1.000
_cell.angle_alpha   90.00
_cell.angle_beta   90.00
_cell.angle_gamma   90.00
#
_symmetry.space_group_name_H-M   'P 1'
#
loop_
_entity.id
_entity.type
_entity.pdbx_description
1 polymer ?
#
loop_
_entity_poly.entity_id
_entity_poly.type
_entity_poly.pdbx_seq_one_letter_code
_entity_poly.pdbx_strand_id
1 'polypeptide(L)' 'MENIIRILRKEQKLSQEDLAKLCHVSRQTINAIENNKYDPTLELAFNLAESLGVTVDQLFIKSR' A
#
# COMPACT_ATOMS: atom_id res chain seq x y z
N MET A 1 1.21 -10.06 -7.67
CA MET A 1 1.88 -10.03 -6.35
C MET A 1 0.80 -9.76 -5.34
N GLU A 2 0.69 -10.54 -4.27
CA GLU A 2 -0.26 -10.23 -3.19
C GLU A 2 0.31 -9.10 -2.33
N ASN A 3 -0.55 -8.28 -1.72
CA ASN A 3 -0.13 -7.25 -0.78
C ASN A 3 -1.00 -7.27 0.47
N ILE A 4 -0.44 -6.82 1.58
CA ILE A 4 -1.14 -6.73 2.88
C ILE A 4 -1.51 -5.29 3.26
N ILE A 5 -1.44 -4.35 2.30
CA ILE A 5 -1.69 -2.91 2.51
C ILE A 5 -3.03 -2.68 3.22
N ARG A 6 -4.09 -3.34 2.75
CA ARG A 6 -5.43 -3.20 3.33
C ARG A 6 -5.49 -3.60 4.80
N ILE A 7 -4.74 -4.63 5.19
CA ILE A 7 -4.71 -5.15 6.56
C ILE A 7 -4.03 -4.11 7.45
N LEU A 8 -2.77 -3.76 7.12
CA LEU A 8 -1.97 -2.79 7.88
C LEU A 8 -2.67 -1.42 8.00
N ARG A 9 -3.24 -0.94 6.89
CA ARG A 9 -3.99 0.32 6.87
C ARG A 9 -5.17 0.30 7.87
N LYS A 10 -5.91 -0.80 7.93
CA LYS A 10 -7.04 -0.96 8.86
C LYS A 10 -6.59 -1.09 10.31
N GLU A 11 -5.48 -1.78 10.58
CA GLU A 11 -4.89 -1.87 11.92
C GLU A 11 -4.50 -0.47 12.45
N GLN A 12 -4.01 0.40 11.56
CA GLN A 12 -3.72 1.80 11.87
C GLN A 12 -4.95 2.73 11.83
N LYS A 13 -6.17 2.19 11.61
CA LYS A 13 -7.42 2.95 11.50
C LYS A 13 -7.43 4.01 10.38
N LEU A 14 -6.59 3.85 9.36
CA LEU A 14 -6.52 4.75 8.22
C LEU A 14 -7.61 4.38 7.19
N SER A 15 -8.24 5.38 6.58
CA SER A 15 -9.01 5.18 5.35
C SER A 15 -8.08 5.10 4.12
N GLN A 16 -8.59 4.64 2.97
CA GLN A 16 -7.80 4.69 1.72
C GLN A 16 -7.39 6.12 1.36
N GLU A 17 -8.23 7.10 1.70
CA GLU A 17 -7.96 8.52 1.46
C GLU A 17 -6.83 9.02 2.35
N ASP A 18 -6.77 8.57 3.61
CA ASP A 18 -5.71 8.96 4.54
C ASP A 18 -4.36 8.41 4.09
N LEU A 19 -4.29 7.13 3.72
CA LEU A 19 -3.07 6.54 3.18
C LEU A 19 -2.64 7.21 1.85
N ALA A 20 -3.61 7.55 1.00
CA ALA A 20 -3.33 8.25 -0.25
C ALA A 20 -2.66 9.61 -0.01
N LYS A 21 -3.12 10.36 0.99
CA LYS A 21 -2.51 11.63 1.41
C LYS A 21 -1.09 11.44 1.93
N LEU A 22 -0.86 10.42 2.76
CA LEU A 22 0.48 10.09 3.28
C LEU A 22 1.46 9.74 2.17
N CYS A 23 0.99 9.05 1.12
CA CYS A 23 1.81 8.62 0.00
C CYS A 23 1.79 9.59 -1.20
N HIS A 24 1.16 10.76 -1.07
CA HIS A 24 1.03 11.77 -2.15
C HIS A 24 0.44 11.21 -3.47
N VAL A 25 -0.53 10.32 -3.37
CA VAL A 25 -1.24 9.72 -4.53
C VAL A 25 -2.74 9.90 -4.41
N SER A 26 -3.48 9.49 -5.44
CA SER A 26 -4.94 9.46 -5.38
C SER A 26 -5.44 8.28 -4.54
N ARG A 27 -6.63 8.40 -3.93
CA ARG A 27 -7.33 7.27 -3.30
C ARG A 27 -7.56 6.11 -4.27
N GLN A 28 -7.79 6.43 -5.55
CA GLN A 28 -7.96 5.46 -6.62
C GLN A 28 -6.68 4.64 -6.83
N THR A 29 -5.50 5.25 -6.70
CA THR A 29 -4.20 4.57 -6.75
C THR A 29 -4.10 3.56 -5.61
N ILE A 30 -4.36 3.97 -4.36
CA ILE A 30 -4.36 3.05 -3.21
C ILE A 30 -5.35 1.91 -3.42
N ASN A 31 -6.56 2.21 -3.87
CA ASN A 31 -7.58 1.20 -4.15
C ASN A 31 -7.15 0.23 -5.27
N ALA A 32 -6.48 0.72 -6.32
CA ALA A 32 -5.99 -0.14 -7.39
C ALA A 32 -4.91 -1.10 -6.89
N ILE A 33 -3.97 -0.62 -6.07
CA ILE A 33 -2.90 -1.44 -5.50
C ILE A 33 -3.49 -2.47 -4.54
N GLU A 34 -4.37 -2.08 -3.60
CA GLU A 34 -5.00 -3.02 -2.66
C GLU A 34 -5.78 -4.16 -3.36
N ASN A 35 -6.22 -3.94 -4.60
CA ASN A 35 -6.95 -4.94 -5.39
C ASN A 35 -6.08 -5.55 -6.51
N ASN A 36 -4.75 -5.40 -6.45
CA ASN A 36 -3.79 -5.93 -7.42
C ASN A 36 -4.09 -5.52 -8.88
N LYS A 37 -4.69 -4.35 -9.08
CA LYS A 37 -5.01 -3.78 -10.40
C LYS A 37 -3.91 -2.85 -10.93
N TYR A 38 -2.95 -2.49 -10.08
CA TYR A 38 -1.84 -1.61 -10.39
C TYR A 38 -0.63 -2.03 -9.57
N ASP A 39 0.48 -2.30 -10.24
CA ASP A 39 1.76 -2.48 -9.60
C ASP A 39 2.40 -1.10 -9.37
N PRO A 40 2.69 -0.72 -8.11
CA PRO A 40 3.25 0.59 -7.82
C PRO A 40 4.68 0.73 -8.36
N THR A 41 5.11 1.97 -8.59
CA THR A 41 6.53 2.26 -8.81
C THR A 41 7.34 1.87 -7.56
N LEU A 42 8.64 1.66 -7.73
CA LEU A 42 9.53 1.34 -6.60
C LEU A 42 9.46 2.41 -5.50
N GLU A 43 9.46 3.69 -5.89
CA GLU A 43 9.30 4.82 -4.96
C GLU A 43 7.99 4.74 -4.17
N LEU A 44 6.87 4.49 -4.85
CA LEU A 44 5.58 4.37 -4.17
C LEU A 44 5.53 3.13 -3.26
N ALA A 45 6.16 2.02 -3.65
CA ALA A 45 6.27 0.84 -2.81
C ALA A 45 7.03 1.14 -1.50
N PHE A 46 8.14 1.88 -1.57
CA PHE A 46 8.88 2.34 -0.38
C PHE A 46 8.05 3.30 0.47
N ASN A 47 7.39 4.30 -0.13
CA ASN A 47 6.54 5.25 0.60
C ASN A 47 5.39 4.54 1.33
N LEU A 48 4.77 3.54 0.70
CA LEU A 48 3.71 2.73 1.31
C LEU A 48 4.25 1.91 2.49
N ALA A 49 5.41 1.28 2.32
CA ALA A 49 6.04 0.47 3.36
C ALA A 49 6.40 1.34 4.58
N GLU A 50 7.02 2.49 4.35
CA GLU A 50 7.34 3.48 5.40
C GLU A 50 6.07 3.99 6.12
N SER A 51 5.05 4.40 5.36
CA SER A 51 3.78 4.88 5.91
C SER A 51 3.06 3.82 6.75
N LEU A 52 3.24 2.54 6.43
CA LEU A 52 2.61 1.41 7.11
C LEU A 52 3.52 0.75 8.16
N GLY A 53 4.73 1.27 8.37
CA GLY A 53 5.66 0.79 9.39
C GLY A 53 6.23 -0.61 9.13
N VAL A 54 6.36 -0.99 7.86
CA VAL A 54 6.91 -2.30 7.44
C VAL A 54 7.96 -2.12 6.35
N THR A 55 8.62 -3.20 5.97
CA THR A 55 9.51 -3.24 4.79
C THR A 55 8.72 -3.58 3.52
N VAL A 56 9.30 -3.28 2.35
CA VAL A 56 8.67 -3.58 1.05
C VAL A 56 8.46 -5.08 0.86
N ASP A 57 9.40 -5.91 1.31
CA ASP A 57 9.31 -7.38 1.22
C ASP A 57 8.22 -7.96 2.13
N GLN A 58 7.94 -7.33 3.27
CA GLN A 58 6.79 -7.68 4.11
C GLN A 58 5.48 -7.19 3.51
N LEU A 59 5.49 -6.03 2.84
CA LEU A 59 4.29 -5.41 2.28
C LEU A 59 3.75 -6.16 1.05
N PHE A 60 4.65 -6.68 0.21
CA PHE A 60 4.34 -7.37 -1.03
C PHE A 60 4.85 -8.81 -1.04
N ILE A 61 3.91 -9.75 -1.05
CA ILE A 61 4.18 -11.18 -0.97
C ILE A 61 4.15 -11.78 -2.38
N LYS A 62 5.23 -12.47 -2.74
CA LYS A 62 5.28 -13.23 -3.99
C LYS A 62 4.33 -14.42 -3.88
N SER A 63 3.20 -14.36 -4.59
CA SER A 63 2.35 -15.54 -4.82
C SER A 63 3.19 -16.62 -5.51
N ARG A 64 3.09 -17.86 -5.01
CA ARG A 64 3.78 -19.03 -5.59
C ARG A 64 3.23 -19.38 -6.96
#